data_AF-A0A7C5GC22-F1
#
_entry.id   AF-A0A7C5GC22-F1
#
_cell.length_a   1.000
_cell.length_b   1.000
_cell.length_c   1.000
_cell.angle_alpha   90.00
_cell.angle_beta   90.00
_cell.angle_gamma   90.00
#
_symmetry.space_group_name_H-M   'P 1'
#
loop_
_entity.id
_entity.type
_entity.pdbx_description
1 polymer ?
#
loop_
_entity_poly.entity_id
_entity_poly.type
_entity_poly.pdbx_seq_one_letter_code
_entity_poly.pdbx_strand_id
1 'polypeptide(L)'
;DGYHRKDGKSLFYRNRTVSVMNEKYRAFSYTDIAFDHFDVSKDIFLGMSNNYLMPESIESGTLKDSDASTEFMVSAMQHDLELARGEERRINIVLGIVYDENDADRVIDLYKNSDLIDEEFDTLKKEYRERLGKSFIKTPDDKFNILFNIWLKHQLYLMADWARCYFKGYRDTLQDAAGMTLIDQQRALFMIEKALANQRSDGFSPRAFRVPSMDVAAADKHYSDSPTWISHATDVLLRETGDISLLDRVVPYSDKGEATIWEHNLRAMEFLWNDRGQHGLSLIRHGDWNDLMDKVGAKGKGEGIWISIALARVLKLVGDFASWKNDKEVETLCTNRYKELKNNILNYGWDEDHFIYAITDNGNKVGANSCEEGQVFINPQSWAILADIIDVDKYEEIMKKVEPMVDSPVGPMHNWPPFTKYNPEIGTLTSVPQGAFTNGNVYCHAATFKIAADFEAGRNDKAFDSFMKILPSEDKSEPYAQSNGYIGPTALRKVKLVSDDPWRTGAVAWNLLNCYDRLLGFKRDVNGVKIEPQIP
;
A
#
# COMPACT_ATOMS: atom_id res chain seq x y z
N ASP A 1 33.15 14.09 -0.71
CA ASP A 1 34.24 13.98 0.28
C ASP A 1 33.62 13.77 1.63
N GLY A 2 34.31 13.06 2.51
CA GLY A 2 33.95 12.98 3.91
C GLY A 2 35.17 13.34 4.77
N TYR A 3 34.92 14.01 5.89
CA TYR A 3 35.99 14.56 6.72
C TYR A 3 35.57 14.71 8.18
N HIS A 4 36.54 14.67 9.09
CA HIS A 4 36.34 14.98 10.49
C HIS A 4 36.39 16.50 10.78
N ARG A 5 35.72 16.94 11.85
CA ARG A 5 35.94 18.27 12.43
C ARG A 5 37.02 18.22 13.50
N LYS A 6 37.67 19.38 13.70
CA LYS A 6 38.67 19.57 14.76
C LYS A 6 38.11 19.51 16.18
N ASP A 7 36.79 19.42 16.33
CA ASP A 7 36.13 19.21 17.61
C ASP A 7 36.39 17.81 18.19
N GLY A 8 36.88 16.87 17.36
CA GLY A 8 37.07 15.46 17.73
C GLY A 8 35.76 14.75 18.02
N LYS A 9 34.63 15.28 17.54
CA LYS A 9 33.27 14.80 17.87
C LYS A 9 32.38 14.61 16.67
N SER A 10 32.75 15.17 15.51
CA SER A 10 31.86 15.17 14.35
C SER A 10 32.55 14.68 13.07
N LEU A 11 31.82 13.91 12.26
CA LEU A 11 32.20 13.49 10.90
C LEU A 11 31.16 14.01 9.90
N PHE A 12 31.60 14.49 8.74
CA PHE A 12 30.73 15.08 7.70
C PHE A 12 30.90 14.39 6.36
N TYR A 13 29.80 14.34 5.60
CA TYR A 13 29.74 13.72 4.28
C TYR A 13 29.08 14.69 3.30
N ARG A 14 29.87 15.19 2.36
CA ARG A 14 29.46 16.21 1.38
C ARG A 14 29.46 15.63 -0.03
N ASN A 15 28.32 15.76 -0.70
CA ASN A 15 28.27 15.66 -2.16
C ASN A 15 28.60 17.02 -2.79
N ARG A 16 29.70 17.10 -3.54
CA ARG A 16 30.12 18.34 -4.22
C ARG A 16 29.52 18.50 -5.62
N THR A 17 28.83 17.48 -6.12
CA THR A 17 28.30 17.44 -7.49
C THR A 17 27.31 18.57 -7.73
N VAL A 18 27.40 19.20 -8.92
CA VAL A 18 26.55 20.33 -9.33
C VAL A 18 25.34 19.91 -10.16
N SER A 19 25.28 18.65 -10.61
CA SER A 19 24.31 18.15 -11.59
C SER A 19 23.07 17.46 -11.02
N VAL A 20 22.97 17.24 -9.70
CA VAL A 20 21.99 16.29 -9.14
C VAL A 20 20.93 16.92 -8.22
N MET A 21 21.15 18.11 -7.63
CA MET A 21 20.17 18.72 -6.72
C MET A 21 20.18 20.26 -6.77
N ASN A 22 19.00 20.87 -6.61
CA ASN A 22 18.82 22.32 -6.47
C ASN A 22 19.26 22.84 -5.08
N GLU A 23 19.25 21.98 -4.06
CA GLU A 23 19.73 22.27 -2.70
C GLU A 23 20.78 21.23 -2.28
N LYS A 24 21.86 21.68 -1.65
CA LYS A 24 22.96 20.80 -1.22
C LYS A 24 22.79 20.46 0.25
N TYR A 25 22.65 19.17 0.53
CA TYR A 25 22.62 18.61 1.87
C TYR A 25 23.93 17.89 2.18
N ARG A 26 24.21 17.72 3.47
CA ARG A 26 25.31 16.93 4.00
C ARG A 26 24.73 15.89 4.95
N ALA A 27 25.24 14.66 4.90
CA ALA A 27 25.07 13.77 6.05
C ALA A 27 26.13 14.16 7.09
N PHE A 28 25.82 13.96 8.37
CA PHE A 28 26.75 14.18 9.47
C PHE A 28 26.53 13.13 10.55
N SER A 29 27.60 12.82 11.27
CA SER A 29 27.57 12.01 12.48
C SER A 29 28.22 12.79 13.62
N TYR A 30 27.68 12.67 14.83
CA TYR A 30 28.17 13.33 16.04
C TYR A 30 28.22 12.36 17.21
N THR A 31 29.19 12.54 18.09
CA THR A 31 29.31 11.86 19.39
C THR A 31 29.51 12.88 20.51
N ASP A 32 28.87 12.68 21.67
CA ASP A 32 28.90 13.64 22.79
C ASP A 32 30.23 13.65 23.54
N ILE A 33 30.96 12.54 23.49
CA ILE A 33 32.34 12.40 23.97
C ILE A 33 33.28 12.47 22.77
N ALA A 34 34.47 13.06 22.94
CA ALA A 34 35.44 13.05 21.85
C ALA A 34 35.85 11.62 21.51
N PHE A 35 35.97 11.31 20.22
CA PHE A 35 36.59 10.07 19.76
C PHE A 35 38.12 10.19 19.82
N ASP A 36 38.79 9.09 20.10
CA ASP A 36 40.25 8.98 20.13
C ASP A 36 40.80 8.80 18.72
N HIS A 37 40.10 7.99 17.92
CA HIS A 37 40.40 7.77 16.51
C HIS A 37 39.12 7.72 15.66
N PHE A 38 39.24 7.93 14.35
CA PHE A 38 38.10 7.86 13.43
C PHE A 38 38.48 7.23 12.09
N ASP A 39 37.49 6.80 11.33
CA ASP A 39 37.69 6.51 9.91
C ASP A 39 36.45 6.92 9.11
N VAL A 40 36.68 7.60 7.99
CA VAL A 40 35.67 7.96 7.00
C VAL A 40 35.85 7.13 5.73
N SER A 41 37.08 6.75 5.38
CA SER A 41 37.32 5.86 4.23
C SER A 41 36.88 4.44 4.57
N LYS A 42 35.93 3.90 3.81
CA LYS A 42 35.52 2.50 3.97
C LYS A 42 36.67 1.55 3.69
N ASP A 43 37.51 1.84 2.70
CA ASP A 43 38.56 0.93 2.25
C ASP A 43 39.71 0.85 3.27
N ILE A 44 40.01 1.95 3.98
CA ILE A 44 40.95 1.96 5.12
C ILE A 44 40.33 1.27 6.34
N PHE A 45 39.07 1.56 6.65
CA PHE A 45 38.38 0.93 7.78
C PHE A 45 38.30 -0.60 7.63
N LEU A 46 37.82 -1.06 6.46
CA LEU A 46 37.66 -2.48 6.18
C LEU A 46 39.01 -3.15 5.89
N GLY A 47 39.91 -2.50 5.15
CA GLY A 47 41.07 -3.14 4.53
C GLY A 47 40.72 -3.73 3.16
N MET A 48 41.73 -3.91 2.30
CA MET A 48 41.53 -4.28 0.88
C MET A 48 40.85 -5.64 0.67
N SER A 49 41.01 -6.58 1.61
CA SER A 49 40.59 -7.99 1.46
C SER A 49 39.45 -8.40 2.40
N ASN A 50 39.03 -7.47 3.26
CA ASN A 50 38.19 -7.73 4.41
C ASN A 50 36.76 -7.23 4.19
N ASN A 51 35.86 -7.54 5.12
CA ASN A 51 34.45 -7.15 5.04
C ASN A 51 33.93 -6.70 6.43
N TYR A 52 32.67 -6.28 6.51
CA TYR A 52 32.07 -5.75 7.73
C TYR A 52 32.07 -6.71 8.94
N LEU A 53 32.26 -8.03 8.74
CA LEU A 53 32.39 -8.99 9.84
C LEU A 53 33.76 -8.94 10.50
N MET A 54 34.78 -8.48 9.77
CA MET A 54 36.17 -8.47 10.22
C MET A 54 36.93 -7.28 9.63
N PRO A 55 36.59 -6.03 10.00
CA PRO A 55 37.31 -4.86 9.51
C PRO A 55 38.76 -4.85 10.03
N GLU A 56 39.74 -4.59 9.16
CA GLU A 56 41.17 -4.56 9.50
C GLU A 56 41.47 -3.57 10.64
N SER A 57 40.80 -2.41 10.64
CA SER A 57 40.98 -1.41 11.68
C SER A 57 40.45 -1.86 13.05
N ILE A 58 39.43 -2.72 13.09
CA ILE A 58 38.92 -3.34 14.33
C ILE A 58 39.87 -4.45 14.79
N GLU A 59 40.37 -5.31 13.89
CA GLU A 59 41.33 -6.36 14.25
C GLU A 59 42.65 -5.80 14.78
N SER A 60 43.13 -4.68 14.20
CA SER A 60 44.33 -4.01 14.66
C SER A 60 44.15 -3.21 15.95
N GLY A 61 42.90 -3.04 16.42
CA GLY A 61 42.56 -2.34 17.67
C GLY A 61 42.66 -0.82 17.60
N THR A 62 42.87 -0.23 16.43
CA THR A 62 43.00 1.24 16.27
C THR A 62 42.59 1.68 14.88
N LEU A 63 41.61 2.58 14.79
CA LEU A 63 41.22 3.28 13.56
C LEU A 63 42.38 4.16 13.04
N LYS A 64 42.36 4.52 11.76
CA LYS A 64 43.53 5.12 11.08
C LYS A 64 43.44 6.62 10.85
N ASP A 65 42.48 7.30 11.44
CA ASP A 65 42.23 8.74 11.32
C ASP A 65 42.07 9.18 9.86
N SER A 66 41.32 8.40 9.08
CA SER A 66 41.18 8.62 7.65
C SER A 66 40.02 9.54 7.27
N ASP A 67 40.31 10.57 6.48
CA ASP A 67 39.33 11.27 5.66
C ASP A 67 39.12 10.54 4.31
N ALA A 68 38.05 10.87 3.57
CA ALA A 68 37.70 10.16 2.34
C ALA A 68 37.41 11.09 1.15
N SER A 69 37.86 10.69 -0.05
CA SER A 69 37.65 11.42 -1.30
C SER A 69 37.22 10.51 -2.46
N THR A 70 35.98 10.67 -2.91
CA THR A 70 35.46 9.99 -4.11
C THR A 70 35.51 8.46 -4.01
N GLU A 71 35.23 7.95 -2.82
CA GLU A 71 35.16 6.53 -2.48
C GLU A 71 33.90 6.23 -1.65
N PHE A 72 33.67 4.96 -1.34
CA PHE A 72 32.63 4.59 -0.38
C PHE A 72 33.05 5.02 1.02
N MET A 73 32.11 5.59 1.78
CA MET A 73 32.40 6.19 3.08
C MET A 73 31.74 5.38 4.21
N VAL A 74 32.35 5.43 5.39
CA VAL A 74 31.81 4.92 6.66
C VAL A 74 31.77 6.04 7.70
N SER A 75 31.03 5.80 8.78
CA SER A 75 31.07 6.63 9.99
C SER A 75 31.60 5.78 11.14
N ALA A 76 32.92 5.71 11.27
CA ALA A 76 33.58 4.98 12.35
C ALA A 76 34.22 5.96 13.34
N MET A 77 33.86 5.81 14.62
CA MET A 77 34.36 6.60 15.75
C MET A 77 34.83 5.62 16.83
N GLN A 78 36.08 5.74 17.27
CA GLN A 78 36.67 4.92 18.33
C GLN A 78 36.72 5.71 19.63
N HIS A 79 36.30 5.07 20.72
CA HIS A 79 36.36 5.61 22.08
C HIS A 79 37.09 4.61 22.96
N ASP A 80 38.25 4.98 23.46
CA ASP A 80 39.09 4.18 24.34
C ASP A 80 38.67 4.43 25.79
N LEU A 81 38.04 3.42 26.40
CA LEU A 81 37.45 3.53 27.73
C LEU A 81 38.13 2.58 28.73
N GLU A 82 38.48 3.10 29.90
CA GLU A 82 38.84 2.29 31.06
C GLU A 82 37.66 2.30 32.05
N LEU A 83 37.13 1.12 32.39
CA LEU A 83 35.99 0.96 33.29
C LEU A 83 36.37 0.11 34.50
N ALA A 84 36.09 0.60 35.71
CA ALA A 84 36.15 -0.22 36.90
C ALA A 84 35.04 -1.30 36.91
N ARG A 85 35.18 -2.29 37.79
CA ARG A 85 34.16 -3.35 37.94
C ARG A 85 32.81 -2.74 38.35
N GLY A 86 31.81 -2.91 37.47
CA GLY A 86 30.45 -2.40 37.68
C GLY A 86 30.26 -0.93 37.30
N GLU A 87 31.27 -0.30 36.71
CA GLU A 87 31.16 1.04 36.15
C GLU A 87 30.47 0.99 34.78
N GLU A 88 29.57 1.95 34.55
CA GLU A 88 28.89 2.14 33.28
C GLU A 88 29.28 3.50 32.67
N ARG A 89 29.35 3.55 31.34
CA ARG A 89 29.53 4.78 30.56
C ARG A 89 28.52 4.81 29.43
N ARG A 90 27.90 5.97 29.24
CA ARG A 90 26.99 6.26 28.13
C ARG A 90 27.72 7.12 27.12
N ILE A 91 27.58 6.77 25.84
CA ILE A 91 28.03 7.56 24.69
C ILE A 91 26.81 7.71 23.78
N ASN A 92 26.48 8.94 23.41
CA ASN A 92 25.38 9.22 22.51
C ASN A 92 25.93 9.50 21.11
N ILE A 93 25.39 8.80 20.11
CA ILE A 93 25.76 8.97 18.71
C ILE A 93 24.53 9.44 17.93
N VAL A 94 24.69 10.51 17.15
CA VAL A 94 23.65 11.10 16.31
C VAL A 94 24.08 10.96 14.86
N LEU A 95 23.17 10.47 14.00
CA LEU A 95 23.31 10.50 12.54
C LEU A 95 22.20 11.38 11.98
N GLY A 96 22.54 12.33 11.11
CA GLY A 96 21.54 13.24 10.56
C GLY A 96 21.89 13.79 9.19
N ILE A 97 20.94 14.53 8.63
CA ILE A 97 21.06 15.26 7.37
C ILE A 97 20.88 16.75 7.68
N VAL A 98 21.83 17.57 7.25
CA VAL A 98 21.91 19.01 7.53
C VAL A 98 22.24 19.78 6.26
N TYR A 99 21.93 21.07 6.21
CA TYR A 99 22.31 21.92 5.08
C TYR A 99 23.81 22.24 5.08
N ASP A 100 24.34 22.56 6.26
CA ASP A 100 25.74 22.91 6.47
C ASP A 100 26.19 22.61 7.91
N GLU A 101 27.41 23.03 8.24
CA GLU A 101 27.98 22.84 9.58
C GLU A 101 27.30 23.71 10.65
N ASN A 102 26.77 24.89 10.31
CA ASN A 102 26.07 25.73 11.29
C ASN A 102 24.71 25.10 11.65
N ASP A 103 24.05 24.47 10.68
CA ASP A 103 22.86 23.66 10.91
C ASP A 103 23.17 22.45 11.80
N ALA A 104 24.31 21.78 11.57
CA ALA A 104 24.77 20.71 12.46
C ALA A 104 25.05 21.18 13.90
N ASP A 105 25.68 22.35 14.09
CA ASP A 105 25.93 22.90 15.42
C ASP A 105 24.63 23.09 16.22
N ARG A 106 23.55 23.55 15.54
CA ARG A 106 22.22 23.65 16.16
C ARG A 106 21.65 22.28 16.57
N VAL A 107 21.83 21.26 15.73
CA VAL A 107 21.40 19.89 16.05
C VAL A 107 22.23 19.33 17.21
N ILE A 108 23.55 19.48 17.17
CA ILE A 108 24.47 19.05 18.24
C ILE A 108 24.08 19.65 19.59
N ASP A 109 23.72 20.93 19.63
CA ASP A 109 23.28 21.59 20.87
C ASP A 109 22.04 20.96 21.51
N LEU A 110 21.15 20.34 20.73
CA LEU A 110 19.98 19.61 21.23
C LEU A 110 20.36 18.25 21.82
N TYR A 111 21.34 17.56 21.22
CA TYR A 111 21.68 16.17 21.54
C TYR A 111 22.94 16.00 22.40
N LYS A 112 23.63 17.08 22.80
CA LYS A 112 24.77 17.02 23.73
C LYS A 112 24.39 16.71 25.19
N ASN A 113 23.10 16.76 25.53
CA ASN A 113 22.58 16.47 26.86
C ASN A 113 21.79 15.16 26.84
N SER A 114 22.29 14.13 27.53
CA SER A 114 21.64 12.81 27.63
C SER A 114 20.21 12.90 28.17
N ASP A 115 19.93 13.81 29.10
CA ASP A 115 18.60 13.95 29.70
C ASP A 115 17.58 14.42 28.64
N LEU A 116 17.98 15.31 27.72
CA LEU A 116 17.12 15.76 26.62
C LEU A 116 16.83 14.63 25.62
N ILE A 117 17.80 13.72 25.39
CA ILE A 117 17.59 12.54 24.54
C ILE A 117 16.55 11.61 25.16
N ASP A 118 16.65 11.39 26.48
CA ASP A 118 15.71 10.53 27.19
C ASP A 118 14.31 11.14 27.24
N GLU A 119 14.20 12.46 27.46
CA GLU A 119 12.94 13.21 27.38
C GLU A 119 12.31 13.14 25.98
N GLU A 120 13.12 13.28 24.92
CA GLU A 120 12.66 13.15 23.54
C GLU A 120 12.20 11.71 23.23
N PHE A 121 12.94 10.71 23.69
CA PHE A 121 12.55 9.31 23.55
C PHE A 121 11.25 8.99 24.30
N ASP A 122 11.05 9.56 25.49
CA ASP A 122 9.80 9.47 26.24
C ASP A 122 8.63 10.15 25.52
N THR A 123 8.89 11.29 24.88
CA THR A 123 7.91 12.00 24.05
C THR A 123 7.53 11.16 22.83
N LEU A 124 8.51 10.61 22.11
CA LEU A 124 8.28 9.71 20.97
C LEU A 124 7.45 8.48 21.37
N LYS A 125 7.72 7.87 22.52
CA LYS A 125 6.92 6.75 23.05
C LYS A 125 5.47 7.14 23.32
N LYS A 126 5.20 8.36 23.80
CA LYS A 126 3.83 8.87 24.01
C LYS A 126 3.14 9.09 22.67
N GLU A 127 3.79 9.78 21.73
CA GLU A 127 3.26 10.00 20.38
C GLU A 127 2.91 8.69 19.67
N TYR A 128 3.80 7.69 19.72
CA TYR A 128 3.56 6.40 19.08
C TYR A 128 2.39 5.64 19.70
N ARG A 129 2.16 5.78 21.02
CA ARG A 129 0.98 5.21 21.68
C ARG A 129 -0.29 5.93 21.25
N GLU A 130 -0.26 7.26 21.15
CA GLU A 130 -1.40 8.06 20.68
C GLU A 130 -1.76 7.74 19.22
N ARG A 131 -0.76 7.49 18.36
CA ARG A 131 -0.97 7.04 16.97
C ARG A 131 -1.71 5.72 16.86
N LEU A 132 -1.73 4.86 17.89
CA LEU A 132 -2.54 3.63 17.85
C LEU A 132 -4.05 3.92 17.90
N GLY A 133 -4.45 5.19 18.05
CA GLY A 133 -5.83 5.61 18.08
C GLY A 133 -6.55 5.11 19.34
N LYS A 134 -7.88 5.23 19.34
CA LYS A 134 -8.71 4.95 20.52
C LYS A 134 -9.32 3.55 20.53
N SER A 135 -9.28 2.85 19.40
CA SER A 135 -9.88 1.51 19.26
C SER A 135 -9.02 0.43 19.92
N PHE A 136 -9.67 -0.47 20.65
CA PHE A 136 -9.01 -1.60 21.32
C PHE A 136 -9.87 -2.86 21.22
N ILE A 137 -9.24 -3.96 20.80
CA ILE A 137 -9.85 -5.27 20.62
C ILE A 137 -9.34 -6.21 21.72
N LYS A 138 -10.25 -6.97 22.32
CA LYS A 138 -9.92 -8.03 23.28
C LYS A 138 -10.68 -9.30 22.96
N THR A 139 -10.00 -10.26 22.36
CA THR A 139 -10.48 -11.63 22.10
C THR A 139 -9.68 -12.63 22.95
N PRO A 140 -10.05 -13.93 22.96
CA PRO A 140 -9.23 -14.98 23.54
C PRO A 140 -7.88 -15.23 22.83
N ASP A 141 -7.65 -14.65 21.65
CA ASP A 141 -6.39 -14.78 20.91
C ASP A 141 -5.51 -13.54 21.11
N ASP A 142 -4.49 -13.68 21.96
CA ASP A 142 -3.55 -12.61 22.26
C ASP A 142 -2.72 -12.16 21.04
N LYS A 143 -2.42 -13.07 20.10
CA LYS A 143 -1.68 -12.72 18.89
C LYS A 143 -2.54 -11.86 17.99
N PHE A 144 -3.81 -12.22 17.82
CA PHE A 144 -4.79 -11.40 17.09
C PHE A 144 -4.93 -10.01 17.74
N ASN A 145 -5.08 -9.96 19.07
CA ASN A 145 -5.19 -8.70 19.81
C ASN A 145 -3.97 -7.81 19.57
N ILE A 146 -2.75 -8.34 19.72
CA ILE A 146 -1.50 -7.58 19.53
C ILE A 146 -1.37 -7.09 18.08
N LEU A 147 -1.69 -7.93 17.10
CA LEU A 147 -1.60 -7.60 15.69
C LEU A 147 -2.52 -6.43 15.31
N PHE A 148 -3.80 -6.47 15.70
CA PHE A 148 -4.78 -5.44 15.33
C PHE A 148 -4.75 -4.19 16.24
N ASN A 149 -4.30 -4.31 17.49
CA ASN A 149 -4.20 -3.16 18.38
C ASN A 149 -2.91 -2.36 18.18
N ILE A 150 -1.83 -2.99 17.71
CA ILE A 150 -0.49 -2.39 17.64
C ILE A 150 0.04 -2.43 16.21
N TRP A 151 0.33 -3.63 15.71
CA TRP A 151 1.22 -3.78 14.57
C TRP A 151 0.63 -3.35 13.23
N LEU A 152 -0.61 -3.71 12.92
CA LEU A 152 -1.26 -3.28 11.66
C LEU A 152 -1.50 -1.77 11.64
N LYS A 153 -1.82 -1.17 12.81
CA LYS A 153 -1.96 0.29 12.93
C LYS A 153 -0.63 0.99 12.71
N HIS A 154 0.44 0.50 13.36
CA HIS A 154 1.79 1.00 13.16
C HIS A 154 2.24 0.88 11.70
N GLN A 155 2.02 -0.28 11.08
CA GLN A 155 2.33 -0.53 9.67
C GLN A 155 1.57 0.43 8.75
N LEU A 156 0.28 0.70 9.02
CA LEU A 156 -0.50 1.65 8.22
C LEU A 156 0.00 3.09 8.34
N TYR A 157 0.45 3.52 9.53
CA TYR A 157 1.11 4.82 9.70
C TYR A 157 2.40 4.93 8.90
N LEU A 158 3.23 3.88 8.91
CA LEU A 158 4.45 3.86 8.08
C LEU A 158 4.11 4.01 6.60
N MET A 159 3.05 3.35 6.11
CA MET A 159 2.59 3.52 4.73
C MET A 159 1.99 4.91 4.47
N ALA A 160 1.28 5.51 5.44
CA ALA A 160 0.79 6.88 5.31
C ALA A 160 1.93 7.91 5.17
N ASP A 161 3.05 7.68 5.85
CA ASP A 161 4.24 8.55 5.79
C ASP A 161 5.08 8.27 4.53
N TRP A 162 5.48 7.01 4.33
CA TRP A 162 6.50 6.58 3.37
C TRP A 162 5.94 5.96 2.09
N ALA A 163 4.63 5.69 2.03
CA ALA A 163 3.95 5.00 0.93
C ALA A 163 4.64 3.67 0.55
N ARG A 164 5.15 3.55 -0.67
CA ARG A 164 5.87 2.37 -1.16
C ARG A 164 7.36 2.65 -1.40
N CYS A 165 7.94 3.62 -0.67
CA CYS A 165 9.33 4.11 -0.72
C CYS A 165 9.78 4.76 -2.04
N TYR A 166 9.47 4.14 -3.19
CA TYR A 166 9.88 4.61 -4.51
C TYR A 166 8.89 5.61 -5.09
N PHE A 167 7.58 5.42 -4.85
CA PHE A 167 6.53 6.31 -5.35
C PHE A 167 5.31 6.31 -4.42
N LYS A 168 4.42 7.30 -4.59
CA LYS A 168 3.09 7.29 -3.95
C LYS A 168 2.03 6.94 -5.00
N GLY A 169 1.53 5.71 -4.97
CA GLY A 169 0.44 5.29 -5.86
C GLY A 169 -0.84 6.06 -5.53
N TYR A 170 -1.59 6.50 -6.55
CA TYR A 170 -2.87 7.20 -6.35
C TYR A 170 -3.88 6.27 -5.67
N ARG A 171 -4.07 5.10 -6.29
CA ARG A 171 -4.83 3.97 -5.75
C ARG A 171 -4.38 3.58 -4.34
N ASP A 172 -3.07 3.38 -4.16
CA ASP A 172 -2.50 2.90 -2.89
C ASP A 172 -2.77 3.90 -1.76
N THR A 173 -2.58 5.20 -2.03
CA THR A 173 -2.82 6.27 -1.05
C THR A 173 -4.29 6.31 -0.62
N LEU A 174 -5.24 6.16 -1.56
CA LEU A 174 -6.67 6.22 -1.25
C LEU A 174 -7.16 4.98 -0.49
N GLN A 175 -6.65 3.79 -0.82
CA GLN A 175 -6.97 2.59 -0.04
C GLN A 175 -6.35 2.64 1.36
N ASP A 176 -5.11 3.11 1.49
CA ASP A 176 -4.47 3.31 2.79
C ASP A 176 -5.21 4.39 3.61
N ALA A 177 -5.76 5.44 2.97
CA ALA A 177 -6.59 6.45 3.63
C ALA A 177 -7.92 5.90 4.16
N ALA A 178 -8.55 4.98 3.41
CA ALA A 178 -9.76 4.29 3.86
C ALA A 178 -9.49 3.50 5.16
N GLY A 179 -8.38 2.76 5.24
CA GLY A 179 -7.98 2.10 6.47
C GLY A 179 -7.59 3.08 7.59
N MET A 180 -6.90 4.18 7.25
CA MET A 180 -6.41 5.16 8.21
C MET A 180 -7.57 5.88 8.91
N THR A 181 -8.71 5.98 8.24
CA THR A 181 -9.95 6.54 8.80
C THR A 181 -10.35 5.86 10.12
N LEU A 182 -10.08 4.56 10.28
CA LEU A 182 -10.38 3.81 11.50
C LEU A 182 -9.47 4.17 12.69
N ILE A 183 -8.40 4.93 12.46
CA ILE A 183 -7.34 5.24 13.43
C ILE A 183 -7.21 6.75 13.64
N ASP A 184 -7.10 7.52 12.55
CA ASP A 184 -6.92 8.96 12.51
C ASP A 184 -7.60 9.57 11.26
N GLN A 185 -8.79 10.15 11.48
CA GLN A 185 -9.61 10.72 10.42
C GLN A 185 -8.98 11.98 9.81
N GLN A 186 -8.22 12.77 10.57
CA GLN A 186 -7.55 13.96 10.04
C GLN A 186 -6.41 13.56 9.11
N ARG A 187 -5.65 12.53 9.50
CA ARG A 187 -4.61 11.97 8.63
C ARG A 187 -5.19 11.35 7.37
N ALA A 188 -6.31 10.63 7.47
CA ALA A 188 -7.01 10.08 6.32
C ALA A 188 -7.46 11.18 5.34
N LEU A 189 -8.07 12.25 5.85
CA LEU A 189 -8.46 13.40 5.04
C LEU A 189 -7.27 14.04 4.32
N PHE A 190 -6.15 14.26 5.03
CA PHE A 190 -4.92 14.77 4.42
C PHE A 190 -4.39 13.86 3.30
N MET A 191 -4.47 12.53 3.47
CA MET A 191 -4.07 11.57 2.45
C MET A 191 -4.99 11.64 1.21
N ILE A 192 -6.30 11.78 1.42
CA ILE A 192 -7.27 11.98 0.34
C ILE A 192 -6.95 13.27 -0.41
N GLU A 193 -6.90 14.42 0.27
CA GLU A 193 -6.58 15.72 -0.34
C GLU A 193 -5.26 15.69 -1.10
N LYS A 194 -4.25 15.01 -0.57
CA LYS A 194 -2.96 14.82 -1.25
C LYS A 194 -3.09 14.01 -2.54
N ALA A 195 -3.90 12.96 -2.56
CA ALA A 195 -4.16 12.22 -3.79
C ALA A 195 -4.92 13.11 -4.78
N LEU A 196 -5.98 13.79 -4.35
CA LEU A 196 -6.81 14.68 -5.18
C LEU A 196 -6.04 15.83 -5.82
N ALA A 197 -5.05 16.39 -5.12
CA ALA A 197 -4.13 17.39 -5.66
C ALA A 197 -3.32 16.89 -6.88
N ASN A 198 -3.31 15.58 -7.13
CA ASN A 198 -2.66 14.95 -8.27
C ASN A 198 -3.66 14.51 -9.36
N GLN A 199 -4.98 14.59 -9.11
CA GLN A 199 -6.00 14.39 -10.12
C GLN A 199 -5.99 15.57 -11.12
N ARG A 200 -6.26 15.30 -12.40
CA ARG A 200 -6.46 16.34 -13.41
C ARG A 200 -7.90 16.84 -13.43
N SER A 201 -8.09 18.06 -13.93
CA SER A 201 -9.40 18.72 -14.04
C SER A 201 -10.42 18.00 -14.95
N ASP A 202 -9.98 17.04 -15.77
CA ASP A 202 -10.83 16.16 -16.59
C ASP A 202 -11.20 14.83 -15.91
N GLY A 203 -10.74 14.61 -14.68
CA GLY A 203 -11.00 13.41 -13.89
C GLY A 203 -9.93 12.33 -13.97
N PHE A 204 -8.95 12.44 -14.89
CA PHE A 204 -7.84 11.51 -14.97
C PHE A 204 -7.04 11.50 -13.65
N SER A 205 -6.70 10.31 -13.18
CA SER A 205 -5.89 10.11 -11.98
C SER A 205 -4.62 9.33 -12.35
N PRO A 206 -3.42 9.81 -12.00
CA PRO A 206 -2.17 9.16 -12.38
C PRO A 206 -1.99 7.83 -11.66
N ARG A 207 -1.18 6.91 -12.21
CA ARG A 207 -0.83 5.65 -11.53
C ARG A 207 -0.07 5.90 -10.23
N ALA A 208 0.80 6.90 -10.25
CA ALA A 208 1.58 7.32 -9.09
C ALA A 208 1.92 8.81 -9.16
N PHE A 209 2.13 9.42 -8.00
CA PHE A 209 2.64 10.77 -7.84
C PHE A 209 3.86 10.77 -6.90
N ARG A 210 4.73 11.78 -7.03
CA ARG A 210 6.08 11.80 -6.39
C ARG A 210 6.92 10.56 -6.70
N VAL A 211 7.26 10.40 -7.97
CA VAL A 211 8.19 9.37 -8.45
C VAL A 211 9.62 9.92 -8.48
N PRO A 212 10.67 9.07 -8.35
CA PRO A 212 12.05 9.49 -8.57
C PRO A 212 12.18 9.87 -10.05
N SER A 213 13.17 10.70 -10.39
CA SER A 213 13.33 11.21 -11.76
C SER A 213 13.45 10.11 -12.83
N MET A 214 13.85 8.89 -12.44
CA MET A 214 13.98 7.74 -13.33
C MET A 214 12.63 7.07 -13.71
N ASP A 215 11.54 7.31 -12.99
CA ASP A 215 10.26 6.57 -13.15
C ASP A 215 9.08 7.43 -13.68
N VAL A 216 9.34 8.67 -14.10
CA VAL A 216 8.31 9.64 -14.53
C VAL A 216 7.40 9.10 -15.65
N ALA A 217 7.96 8.42 -16.65
CA ALA A 217 7.18 7.93 -17.78
C ALA A 217 6.18 6.80 -17.41
N ALA A 218 6.38 6.10 -16.29
CA ALA A 218 5.44 5.08 -15.81
C ALA A 218 4.31 5.68 -14.97
N ALA A 219 4.53 6.85 -14.36
CA ALA A 219 3.58 7.52 -13.47
C ALA A 219 2.29 7.96 -14.18
N ASP A 220 2.43 8.41 -15.43
CA ASP A 220 1.32 8.91 -16.26
C ASP A 220 0.70 7.83 -17.17
N LYS A 221 1.14 6.57 -17.06
CA LYS A 221 0.48 5.48 -17.78
C LYS A 221 -0.97 5.38 -17.30
N HIS A 222 -1.88 5.27 -18.26
CA HIS A 222 -3.31 5.17 -17.98
C HIS A 222 -3.66 3.78 -17.42
N TYR A 223 -3.53 3.64 -16.11
CA TYR A 223 -4.10 2.54 -15.33
C TYR A 223 -5.52 2.91 -14.95
N SER A 224 -6.47 2.15 -15.50
CA SER A 224 -7.88 2.50 -15.60
C SER A 224 -8.59 2.64 -14.24
N ASP A 225 -8.07 2.00 -13.20
CA ASP A 225 -8.74 1.92 -11.91
C ASP A 225 -8.43 3.06 -10.95
N SER A 226 -7.39 3.85 -11.21
CA SER A 226 -6.94 4.89 -10.29
C SER A 226 -8.06 5.85 -9.85
N PRO A 227 -8.94 6.34 -10.75
CA PRO A 227 -10.04 7.21 -10.36
C PRO A 227 -11.11 6.52 -9.50
N THR A 228 -11.21 5.19 -9.47
CA THR A 228 -12.28 4.49 -8.73
C THR A 228 -12.15 4.62 -7.21
N TRP A 229 -10.93 4.79 -6.73
CA TRP A 229 -10.61 4.70 -5.30
C TRP A 229 -10.97 5.95 -4.49
N ILE A 230 -11.22 7.08 -5.17
CA ILE A 230 -11.62 8.32 -4.51
C ILE A 230 -12.93 8.13 -3.76
N SER A 231 -13.92 7.53 -4.42
CA SER A 231 -15.25 7.34 -3.84
C SER A 231 -15.22 6.33 -2.70
N HIS A 232 -14.35 5.31 -2.77
CA HIS A 232 -14.16 4.40 -1.66
C HIS A 232 -13.58 5.10 -0.43
N ALA A 233 -12.49 5.86 -0.57
CA ALA A 233 -11.88 6.55 0.55
C ALA A 233 -12.79 7.64 1.14
N THR A 234 -13.50 8.37 0.27
CA THR A 234 -14.48 9.39 0.67
C THR A 234 -15.63 8.76 1.45
N ASP A 235 -16.19 7.64 0.96
CA ASP A 235 -17.30 6.94 1.62
C ASP A 235 -16.94 6.49 3.04
N VAL A 236 -15.79 5.85 3.21
CA VAL A 236 -15.34 5.37 4.52
C VAL A 236 -15.14 6.54 5.48
N LEU A 237 -14.54 7.65 5.03
CA LEU A 237 -14.35 8.85 5.85
C LEU A 237 -15.67 9.50 6.27
N LEU A 238 -16.62 9.64 5.34
CA LEU A 238 -17.93 10.24 5.61
C LEU A 238 -18.74 9.39 6.59
N ARG A 239 -18.74 8.06 6.41
CA ARG A 239 -19.47 7.14 7.30
C ARG A 239 -18.84 7.03 8.69
N GLU A 240 -17.51 7.11 8.81
CA GLU A 240 -16.84 7.14 10.12
C GLU A 240 -17.12 8.45 10.89
N THR A 241 -17.12 9.58 10.19
CA THR A 241 -17.23 10.90 10.84
C THR A 241 -18.67 11.40 10.99
N GLY A 242 -19.58 10.96 10.12
CA GLY A 242 -20.90 11.56 9.95
C GLY A 242 -20.87 12.98 9.38
N ASP A 243 -19.69 13.48 8.98
CA ASP A 243 -19.51 14.87 8.55
C ASP A 243 -19.59 15.02 7.03
N ILE A 244 -20.80 15.23 6.52
CA ILE A 244 -21.07 15.47 5.10
C ILE A 244 -20.38 16.74 4.58
N SER A 245 -20.06 17.71 5.45
CA SER A 245 -19.41 18.96 5.03
C SER A 245 -17.98 18.75 4.50
N LEU A 246 -17.38 17.58 4.78
CA LEU A 246 -16.09 17.19 4.19
C LEU A 246 -16.15 17.16 2.65
N LEU A 247 -17.32 16.89 2.06
CA LEU A 247 -17.51 16.96 0.61
C LEU A 247 -17.31 18.36 0.04
N ASP A 248 -17.44 19.42 0.84
CA ASP A 248 -17.34 20.82 0.41
C ASP A 248 -15.92 21.39 0.55
N ARG A 249 -14.96 20.59 1.04
CA ARG A 249 -13.56 21.00 1.14
C ARG A 249 -12.94 21.16 -0.25
N VAL A 250 -12.27 22.28 -0.47
CA VAL A 250 -11.67 22.64 -1.77
C VAL A 250 -10.24 22.11 -1.86
N VAL A 251 -9.93 21.44 -2.97
CA VAL A 251 -8.61 20.89 -3.28
C VAL A 251 -8.22 21.29 -4.71
N PRO A 252 -6.96 21.68 -4.97
CA PRO A 252 -6.51 21.98 -6.34
C PRO A 252 -6.46 20.73 -7.23
N TYR A 253 -6.50 20.92 -8.55
CA TYR A 253 -6.08 19.91 -9.52
C TYR A 253 -4.58 20.01 -9.82
N SER A 254 -4.01 18.97 -10.43
CA SER A 254 -2.60 18.95 -10.84
C SER A 254 -2.30 19.80 -12.07
N ASP A 255 -3.31 20.12 -12.88
CA ASP A 255 -3.19 20.89 -14.11
C ASP A 255 -3.74 22.31 -13.99
N LYS A 256 -5.04 22.48 -13.66
CA LYS A 256 -5.67 23.80 -13.57
C LYS A 256 -6.88 23.83 -12.65
N GLY A 257 -7.02 24.93 -11.91
CA GLY A 257 -8.16 25.19 -11.05
C GLY A 257 -8.18 24.34 -9.78
N GLU A 258 -9.29 24.43 -9.08
CA GLU A 258 -9.58 23.73 -7.82
C GLU A 258 -11.07 23.41 -7.78
N ALA A 259 -11.44 22.44 -6.96
CA ALA A 259 -12.84 22.08 -6.76
C ALA A 259 -13.05 21.40 -5.41
N THR A 260 -14.31 21.22 -5.05
CA THR A 260 -14.69 20.49 -3.85
C THR A 260 -14.42 18.99 -3.98
N ILE A 261 -14.22 18.28 -2.86
CA ILE A 261 -14.09 16.81 -2.84
C ILE A 261 -15.29 16.15 -3.56
N TRP A 262 -16.48 16.73 -3.44
CA TRP A 262 -17.67 16.33 -4.20
C TRP A 262 -17.44 16.37 -5.71
N GLU A 263 -16.97 17.49 -6.24
CA GLU A 263 -16.76 17.65 -7.68
C GLU A 263 -15.57 16.82 -8.19
N HIS A 264 -14.56 16.56 -7.37
CA HIS A 264 -13.51 15.57 -7.68
C HIS A 264 -14.09 14.16 -7.88
N ASN A 265 -15.03 13.75 -7.02
CA ASN A 265 -15.75 12.47 -7.16
C ASN A 265 -16.58 12.43 -8.44
N LEU A 266 -17.32 13.51 -8.74
CA LEU A 266 -18.10 13.61 -9.97
C LEU A 266 -17.23 13.50 -11.22
N ARG A 267 -16.09 14.21 -11.26
CA ARG A 267 -15.16 14.16 -12.39
C ARG A 267 -14.53 12.78 -12.56
N ALA A 268 -14.15 12.13 -11.46
CA ALA A 268 -13.64 10.75 -11.52
C ALA A 268 -14.70 9.78 -12.07
N MET A 269 -15.95 9.89 -11.61
CA MET A 269 -17.07 9.09 -12.11
C MET A 269 -17.33 9.35 -13.61
N GLU A 270 -17.40 10.61 -14.04
CA GLU A 270 -17.59 10.95 -15.45
C GLU A 270 -16.42 10.48 -16.32
N PHE A 271 -15.18 10.60 -15.85
CA PHE A 271 -14.02 10.09 -16.56
C PHE A 271 -14.12 8.59 -16.81
N LEU A 272 -14.42 7.81 -15.76
CA LEU A 272 -14.61 6.36 -15.86
C LEU A 272 -15.81 5.99 -16.75
N TRP A 273 -16.92 6.73 -16.65
CA TRP A 273 -18.12 6.49 -17.45
C TRP A 273 -17.89 6.70 -18.94
N ASN A 274 -17.05 7.68 -19.28
CA ASN A 274 -16.71 8.00 -20.66
C ASN A 274 -15.55 7.14 -21.20
N ASP A 275 -14.80 6.44 -20.35
CA ASP A 275 -13.74 5.50 -20.74
C ASP A 275 -14.24 4.05 -20.91
N ARG A 276 -15.26 3.87 -21.77
CA ARG A 276 -15.90 2.57 -22.02
C ARG A 276 -15.77 2.11 -23.48
N GLY A 277 -15.71 0.80 -23.67
CA GLY A 277 -15.54 0.14 -24.96
C GLY A 277 -16.86 -0.21 -25.65
N GLN A 278 -16.76 -1.08 -26.65
CA GLN A 278 -17.86 -1.43 -27.56
C GLN A 278 -19.03 -2.15 -26.87
N HIS A 279 -18.80 -2.83 -25.74
CA HIS A 279 -19.83 -3.54 -24.98
C HIS A 279 -20.41 -2.66 -23.85
N GLY A 280 -20.02 -1.38 -23.79
CA GLY A 280 -20.39 -0.49 -22.69
C GLY A 280 -19.74 -0.87 -21.35
N LEU A 281 -18.63 -1.61 -21.41
CA LEU A 281 -17.76 -1.98 -20.28
C LEU A 281 -16.55 -1.02 -20.21
N SER A 282 -15.94 -0.88 -19.04
CA SER A 282 -14.75 -0.03 -18.87
C SER A 282 -13.53 -0.56 -19.63
N LEU A 283 -12.82 0.32 -20.31
CA LEU A 283 -11.56 -0.01 -20.97
C LEU A 283 -10.49 -0.28 -19.92
N ILE A 284 -9.78 -1.40 -20.04
CA ILE A 284 -8.73 -1.76 -19.07
C ILE A 284 -7.42 -1.02 -19.31
N ARG A 285 -7.22 -0.48 -20.52
CA ARG A 285 -6.04 0.30 -20.90
C ARG A 285 -4.73 -0.45 -20.62
N HIS A 286 -3.82 0.12 -19.83
CA HIS A 286 -2.53 -0.50 -19.48
C HIS A 286 -2.55 -1.30 -18.18
N GLY A 287 -3.75 -1.63 -17.68
CA GLY A 287 -3.96 -2.33 -16.43
C GLY A 287 -5.08 -1.68 -15.62
N ASP A 288 -5.63 -2.45 -14.70
CA ASP A 288 -6.54 -1.98 -13.65
C ASP A 288 -5.86 -2.20 -12.30
N TRP A 289 -6.58 -2.67 -11.27
CA TRP A 289 -5.97 -3.01 -9.99
C TRP A 289 -4.86 -4.06 -10.14
N ASN A 290 -4.98 -4.98 -11.10
CA ASN A 290 -3.90 -5.90 -11.43
C ASN A 290 -2.96 -5.24 -12.43
N ASP A 291 -1.88 -4.68 -11.89
CA ASP A 291 -0.93 -3.90 -12.67
C ASP A 291 -0.28 -4.69 -13.83
N LEU A 292 -0.31 -6.03 -13.76
CA LEU A 292 0.36 -6.93 -14.69
C LEU A 292 -0.49 -7.33 -15.91
N MET A 293 -1.74 -6.85 -15.99
CA MET A 293 -2.62 -7.01 -17.17
C MET A 293 -2.31 -5.98 -18.27
N ASP A 294 -1.04 -5.61 -18.43
CA ASP A 294 -0.63 -4.37 -19.10
C ASP A 294 -0.73 -4.37 -20.63
N LYS A 295 -1.06 -5.53 -21.23
CA LYS A 295 -1.28 -5.68 -22.68
C LYS A 295 -2.72 -5.93 -23.07
N VAL A 296 -3.63 -6.16 -22.13
CA VAL A 296 -5.03 -6.52 -22.42
C VAL A 296 -5.74 -5.44 -23.23
N GLY A 297 -5.54 -4.17 -22.89
CA GLY A 297 -6.19 -3.02 -23.55
C GLY A 297 -5.22 -1.99 -24.10
N ALA A 298 -3.97 -2.37 -24.36
CA ALA A 298 -2.90 -1.44 -24.75
C ALA A 298 -3.15 -0.74 -26.12
N LYS A 299 -4.00 -1.31 -26.97
CA LYS A 299 -4.47 -0.72 -28.24
C LYS A 299 -5.81 0.03 -28.09
N GLY A 300 -6.30 0.16 -26.86
CA GLY A 300 -7.47 0.97 -26.51
C GLY A 300 -8.83 0.35 -26.84
N LYS A 301 -8.90 -0.98 -26.99
CA LYS A 301 -10.15 -1.72 -27.26
C LYS A 301 -10.50 -2.72 -26.17
N GLY A 302 -9.51 -3.26 -25.46
CA GLY A 302 -9.71 -4.24 -24.40
C GLY A 302 -10.54 -3.68 -23.24
N GLU A 303 -11.46 -4.48 -22.74
CA GLU A 303 -12.41 -4.14 -21.69
C GLU A 303 -12.20 -5.03 -20.47
N GLY A 304 -12.16 -4.44 -19.27
CA GLY A 304 -11.98 -5.17 -18.02
C GLY A 304 -13.29 -5.35 -17.27
N ILE A 305 -13.59 -6.58 -16.84
CA ILE A 305 -14.80 -6.87 -16.08
C ILE A 305 -14.65 -6.37 -14.64
N TRP A 306 -13.50 -6.57 -14.01
CA TRP A 306 -13.26 -6.07 -12.66
C TRP A 306 -13.37 -4.54 -12.58
N ILE A 307 -12.73 -3.80 -13.49
CA ILE A 307 -12.84 -2.33 -13.51
C ILE A 307 -14.28 -1.86 -13.82
N SER A 308 -15.03 -2.59 -14.63
CA SER A 308 -16.46 -2.31 -14.85
C SER A 308 -17.28 -2.49 -13.56
N ILE A 309 -17.00 -3.54 -12.78
CA ILE A 309 -17.63 -3.75 -11.47
C ILE A 309 -17.21 -2.65 -10.48
N ALA A 310 -15.95 -2.22 -10.51
CA ALA A 310 -15.48 -1.11 -9.69
C ALA A 310 -16.19 0.21 -10.04
N LEU A 311 -16.41 0.51 -11.33
CA LEU A 311 -17.23 1.64 -11.76
C LEU A 311 -18.69 1.50 -11.29
N ALA A 312 -19.27 0.31 -11.33
CA ALA A 312 -20.62 0.10 -10.78
C ALA A 312 -20.66 0.43 -9.27
N ARG A 313 -19.62 0.07 -8.52
CA ARG A 313 -19.49 0.47 -7.11
C ARG A 313 -19.34 1.99 -6.97
N VAL A 314 -18.53 2.65 -7.80
CA VAL A 314 -18.40 4.12 -7.81
C VAL A 314 -19.75 4.79 -8.04
N LEU A 315 -20.56 4.31 -9.00
CA LEU A 315 -21.89 4.85 -9.28
C LEU A 315 -22.80 4.76 -8.04
N LYS A 316 -22.75 3.65 -7.30
CA LYS A 316 -23.50 3.52 -6.05
C LYS A 316 -23.03 4.53 -4.99
N LEU A 317 -21.73 4.61 -4.74
CA LEU A 317 -21.17 5.49 -3.72
C LEU A 317 -21.43 6.97 -4.04
N VAL A 318 -21.25 7.38 -5.29
CA VAL A 318 -21.56 8.76 -5.73
C VAL A 318 -23.07 9.02 -5.67
N GLY A 319 -23.91 8.02 -5.94
CA GLY A 319 -25.36 8.10 -5.72
C GLY A 319 -25.74 8.34 -4.26
N ASP A 320 -25.08 7.67 -3.32
CA ASP A 320 -25.26 7.91 -1.88
C ASP A 320 -24.85 9.34 -1.50
N PHE A 321 -23.70 9.81 -2.01
CA PHE A 321 -23.24 11.18 -1.76
C PHE A 321 -24.21 12.22 -2.31
N ALA A 322 -24.73 11.99 -3.52
CA ALA A 322 -25.74 12.84 -4.13
C ALA A 322 -27.02 12.88 -3.28
N SER A 323 -27.46 11.74 -2.76
CA SER A 323 -28.59 11.65 -1.84
C SER A 323 -28.36 12.46 -0.56
N TRP A 324 -27.19 12.34 0.06
CA TRP A 324 -26.82 13.13 1.26
C TRP A 324 -26.74 14.63 0.97
N LYS A 325 -26.31 15.03 -0.24
CA LYS A 325 -26.29 16.42 -0.69
C LYS A 325 -27.65 16.92 -1.23
N ASN A 326 -28.68 16.06 -1.25
CA ASN A 326 -29.99 16.32 -1.88
C ASN A 326 -29.91 16.65 -3.39
N ASP A 327 -28.89 16.15 -4.09
CA ASP A 327 -28.74 16.26 -5.55
C ASP A 327 -29.49 15.11 -6.25
N LYS A 328 -30.79 15.33 -6.49
CA LYS A 328 -31.67 14.31 -7.10
C LYS A 328 -31.36 14.01 -8.55
N GLU A 329 -30.71 14.94 -9.26
CA GLU A 329 -30.32 14.72 -10.66
C GLU A 329 -29.19 13.69 -10.73
N VAL A 330 -28.12 13.90 -9.95
CA VAL A 330 -26.98 12.97 -9.91
C VAL A 330 -27.40 11.62 -9.31
N GLU A 331 -28.21 11.59 -8.25
CA GLU A 331 -28.72 10.34 -7.67
C GLU A 331 -29.46 9.48 -8.71
N THR A 332 -30.33 10.10 -9.52
CA THR A 332 -31.08 9.44 -10.59
C THR A 332 -30.15 8.98 -11.72
N LEU A 333 -29.19 9.83 -12.11
CA LEU A 333 -28.18 9.51 -13.13
C LEU A 333 -27.37 8.27 -12.72
N CYS A 334 -26.82 8.27 -11.51
CA CYS A 334 -26.07 7.16 -10.94
C CYS A 334 -26.88 5.86 -10.94
N THR A 335 -28.15 5.93 -10.53
CA THR A 335 -29.06 4.77 -10.50
C THR A 335 -29.27 4.19 -11.90
N ASN A 336 -29.50 5.02 -12.91
CA ASN A 336 -29.75 4.56 -14.28
C ASN A 336 -28.49 3.98 -14.91
N ARG A 337 -27.35 4.67 -14.74
CA ARG A 337 -26.04 4.23 -15.21
C ARG A 337 -25.61 2.91 -14.56
N TYR A 338 -25.88 2.73 -13.27
CA TYR A 338 -25.61 1.48 -12.56
C TYR A 338 -26.40 0.31 -13.15
N LYS A 339 -27.69 0.51 -13.43
CA LYS A 339 -28.53 -0.53 -14.07
C LYS A 339 -28.04 -0.90 -15.46
N GLU A 340 -27.67 0.08 -16.28
CA GLU A 340 -27.07 -0.15 -17.60
C GLU A 340 -25.78 -0.97 -17.48
N LEU A 341 -24.85 -0.51 -16.65
CA LEU A 341 -23.55 -1.15 -16.50
C LEU A 341 -23.66 -2.55 -15.90
N LYS A 342 -24.53 -2.76 -14.90
CA LYS A 342 -24.83 -4.07 -14.34
C LYS A 342 -25.32 -5.04 -15.40
N ASN A 343 -26.23 -4.62 -16.28
CA ASN A 343 -26.71 -5.47 -17.37
C ASN A 343 -25.58 -5.81 -18.35
N ASN A 344 -24.72 -4.84 -18.70
CA ASN A 344 -23.58 -5.10 -19.58
C ASN A 344 -22.58 -6.08 -18.94
N ILE A 345 -22.26 -5.92 -17.65
CA ILE A 345 -21.39 -6.84 -16.91
C ILE A 345 -21.95 -8.27 -16.93
N LEU A 346 -23.25 -8.43 -16.68
CA LEU A 346 -23.89 -9.76 -16.69
C LEU A 346 -23.93 -10.37 -18.10
N ASN A 347 -24.17 -9.56 -19.13
CA ASN A 347 -24.28 -10.05 -20.51
C ASN A 347 -22.93 -10.42 -21.14
N TYR A 348 -21.88 -9.66 -20.85
CA TYR A 348 -20.59 -9.77 -21.53
C TYR A 348 -19.45 -10.26 -20.63
N GLY A 349 -19.58 -10.13 -19.31
CA GLY A 349 -18.61 -10.60 -18.34
C GLY A 349 -18.87 -12.00 -17.80
N TRP A 350 -20.07 -12.56 -17.98
CA TRP A 350 -20.42 -13.89 -17.50
C TRP A 350 -19.96 -15.00 -18.47
N ASP A 351 -19.30 -16.04 -17.94
CA ASP A 351 -18.87 -17.22 -18.70
C ASP A 351 -19.34 -18.49 -18.00
N GLU A 352 -20.60 -18.83 -18.27
CA GLU A 352 -21.34 -20.01 -17.78
C GLU A 352 -21.57 -20.05 -16.26
N ASP A 353 -20.50 -20.05 -15.47
CA ASP A 353 -20.52 -20.29 -14.02
C ASP A 353 -19.66 -19.32 -13.20
N HIS A 354 -18.92 -18.39 -13.83
CA HIS A 354 -18.20 -17.32 -13.14
C HIS A 354 -17.98 -16.12 -14.06
N PHE A 355 -17.48 -15.01 -13.53
CA PHE A 355 -17.08 -13.85 -14.32
C PHE A 355 -15.68 -14.03 -14.91
N ILE A 356 -15.52 -13.69 -16.18
CA ILE A 356 -14.19 -13.51 -16.78
C ILE A 356 -13.49 -12.28 -16.17
N TYR A 357 -12.18 -12.20 -16.34
CA TYR A 357 -11.42 -11.03 -15.90
C TYR A 357 -11.53 -9.88 -16.89
N ALA A 358 -11.36 -10.17 -18.19
CA ALA A 358 -11.31 -9.17 -19.24
C ALA A 358 -11.56 -9.76 -20.64
N ILE A 359 -11.76 -8.86 -21.60
CA ILE A 359 -11.77 -9.08 -23.04
C ILE A 359 -10.56 -8.32 -23.62
N THR A 360 -9.66 -8.99 -24.33
CA THR A 360 -8.45 -8.37 -24.91
C THR A 360 -8.79 -7.45 -26.08
N ASP A 361 -7.83 -6.63 -26.53
CA ASP A 361 -7.96 -5.81 -27.75
C ASP A 361 -8.36 -6.60 -29.01
N ASN A 362 -8.09 -7.90 -29.03
CA ASN A 362 -8.42 -8.81 -30.13
C ASN A 362 -9.78 -9.51 -29.93
N GLY A 363 -10.48 -9.26 -28.82
CA GLY A 363 -11.77 -9.87 -28.50
C GLY A 363 -11.68 -11.21 -27.77
N ASN A 364 -10.48 -11.67 -27.38
CA ASN A 364 -10.30 -12.93 -26.66
C ASN A 364 -10.64 -12.74 -25.18
N LYS A 365 -11.27 -13.76 -24.56
CA LYS A 365 -11.58 -13.75 -23.12
C LYS A 365 -10.34 -14.13 -22.30
N VAL A 366 -10.17 -13.48 -21.14
CA VAL A 366 -9.18 -13.81 -20.11
C VAL A 366 -9.94 -14.22 -18.85
N GLY A 367 -9.66 -15.40 -18.28
CA GLY A 367 -10.45 -15.91 -17.15
C GLY A 367 -11.72 -16.62 -17.57
N ALA A 368 -11.70 -17.38 -18.67
CA ALA A 368 -12.86 -18.11 -19.18
C ALA A 368 -12.66 -19.63 -19.03
N ASN A 369 -13.76 -20.40 -19.05
CA ASN A 369 -13.74 -21.87 -19.03
C ASN A 369 -12.95 -22.46 -20.22
N SER A 370 -12.97 -21.76 -21.36
CA SER A 370 -12.25 -22.17 -22.56
C SER A 370 -10.73 -21.95 -22.48
N CYS A 371 -10.23 -21.23 -21.47
CA CYS A 371 -8.80 -20.99 -21.30
C CYS A 371 -8.09 -22.26 -20.77
N GLU A 372 -6.89 -22.55 -21.25
CA GLU A 372 -6.06 -23.65 -20.69
C GLU A 372 -5.44 -23.25 -19.35
N GLU A 373 -5.01 -21.99 -19.23
CA GLU A 373 -4.40 -21.39 -18.04
C GLU A 373 -5.14 -20.11 -17.68
N GLY A 374 -5.08 -19.72 -16.40
CA GLY A 374 -5.79 -18.56 -15.87
C GLY A 374 -7.29 -18.64 -16.13
N GLN A 375 -7.88 -19.81 -15.89
CA GLN A 375 -9.31 -20.04 -16.07
C GLN A 375 -10.15 -19.19 -15.14
N VAL A 376 -9.70 -19.01 -13.89
CA VAL A 376 -10.45 -18.27 -12.87
C VAL A 376 -9.56 -17.24 -12.21
N PHE A 377 -10.14 -16.09 -11.87
CA PHE A 377 -9.56 -15.03 -11.05
C PHE A 377 -10.51 -14.67 -9.91
N ILE A 378 -10.01 -14.47 -8.69
CA ILE A 378 -10.89 -14.24 -7.52
C ILE A 378 -11.50 -12.83 -7.48
N ASN A 379 -10.84 -11.84 -8.10
CA ASN A 379 -11.21 -10.43 -8.00
C ASN A 379 -12.59 -10.12 -8.61
N PRO A 380 -12.88 -10.45 -9.88
CA PRO A 380 -14.21 -10.19 -10.45
C PRO A 380 -15.33 -10.84 -9.65
N GLN A 381 -15.10 -12.03 -9.09
CA GLN A 381 -16.12 -12.77 -8.33
C GLN A 381 -16.42 -12.08 -7.00
N SER A 382 -15.35 -11.73 -6.27
CA SER A 382 -15.45 -11.06 -4.97
C SER A 382 -16.07 -9.67 -5.12
N TRP A 383 -15.66 -8.93 -6.15
CA TRP A 383 -16.19 -7.59 -6.38
C TRP A 383 -17.62 -7.58 -6.88
N ALA A 384 -18.07 -8.63 -7.58
CA ALA A 384 -19.44 -8.72 -8.07
C ALA A 384 -20.47 -8.66 -6.93
N ILE A 385 -20.22 -9.35 -5.81
CA ILE A 385 -21.09 -9.23 -4.63
C ILE A 385 -20.84 -7.91 -3.88
N LEU A 386 -19.59 -7.47 -3.73
CA LEU A 386 -19.29 -6.19 -3.06
C LEU A 386 -19.87 -4.96 -3.77
N ALA A 387 -20.25 -5.06 -5.04
CA ALA A 387 -20.87 -3.99 -5.82
C ALA A 387 -22.35 -4.26 -6.14
N ASP A 388 -22.96 -5.29 -5.52
CA ASP A 388 -24.33 -5.77 -5.73
C ASP A 388 -24.67 -6.12 -7.19
N ILE A 389 -23.67 -6.51 -8.00
CA ILE A 389 -23.90 -7.03 -9.35
C ILE A 389 -24.65 -8.35 -9.29
N ILE A 390 -24.34 -9.18 -8.31
CA ILE A 390 -24.98 -10.46 -8.03
C ILE A 390 -25.50 -10.49 -6.59
N ASP A 391 -26.40 -11.43 -6.31
CA ASP A 391 -26.89 -11.71 -4.97
C ASP A 391 -26.05 -12.81 -4.28
N VAL A 392 -26.40 -13.09 -3.01
CA VAL A 392 -25.73 -14.11 -2.18
C VAL A 392 -25.84 -15.50 -2.81
N ASP A 393 -27.02 -15.88 -3.29
CA ASP A 393 -27.25 -17.21 -3.89
C ASP A 393 -26.36 -17.42 -5.11
N LYS A 394 -26.22 -16.40 -5.95
CA LYS A 394 -25.34 -16.48 -7.12
C LYS A 394 -23.86 -16.50 -6.75
N TYR A 395 -23.46 -15.75 -5.72
CA TYR A 395 -22.08 -15.80 -5.21
C TYR A 395 -21.75 -17.19 -4.63
N GLU A 396 -22.69 -17.81 -3.91
CA GLU A 396 -22.58 -19.19 -3.41
C GLU A 396 -22.37 -20.20 -4.54
N GLU A 397 -23.11 -20.08 -5.64
CA GLU A 397 -22.92 -20.92 -6.84
C GLU A 397 -21.50 -20.79 -7.40
N ILE A 398 -21.00 -19.56 -7.57
CA ILE A 398 -19.65 -19.32 -8.09
C ILE A 398 -18.60 -19.92 -7.13
N MET A 399 -18.72 -19.64 -5.83
CA MET A 399 -17.73 -20.07 -4.84
C MET A 399 -17.67 -21.60 -4.68
N LYS A 400 -18.77 -22.33 -4.90
CA LYS A 400 -18.75 -23.81 -4.92
C LYS A 400 -17.79 -24.38 -5.97
N LYS A 401 -17.61 -23.69 -7.09
CA LYS A 401 -16.66 -24.08 -8.15
C LYS A 401 -15.28 -23.45 -7.95
N VAL A 402 -15.23 -22.15 -7.68
CA VAL A 402 -13.99 -21.37 -7.66
C VAL A 402 -13.14 -21.70 -6.44
N GLU A 403 -13.73 -21.79 -5.25
CA GLU A 403 -12.99 -21.93 -3.99
C GLU A 403 -12.10 -23.19 -3.96
N PRO A 404 -12.55 -24.39 -4.38
CA PRO A 404 -11.70 -25.58 -4.45
C PRO A 404 -10.49 -25.46 -5.39
N MET A 405 -10.54 -24.56 -6.38
CA MET A 405 -9.44 -24.34 -7.34
C MET A 405 -8.38 -23.39 -6.80
N VAL A 406 -8.79 -22.42 -5.98
CA VAL A 406 -7.94 -21.30 -5.57
C VAL A 406 -7.52 -21.37 -4.10
N ASP A 407 -8.17 -22.15 -3.24
CA ASP A 407 -7.81 -22.25 -1.83
C ASP A 407 -6.42 -22.88 -1.63
N SER A 408 -5.71 -22.42 -0.61
CA SER A 408 -4.41 -22.95 -0.22
C SER A 408 -4.18 -22.79 1.29
N PRO A 409 -3.18 -23.49 1.87
CA PRO A 409 -2.88 -23.38 3.30
C PRO A 409 -2.54 -21.97 3.79
N VAL A 410 -2.12 -21.07 2.88
CA VAL A 410 -1.73 -19.68 3.21
C VAL A 410 -2.72 -18.65 2.67
N GLY A 411 -3.86 -19.08 2.13
CA GLY A 411 -4.95 -18.23 1.65
C GLY A 411 -5.35 -18.49 0.20
N PRO A 412 -6.36 -17.77 -0.32
CA PRO A 412 -6.84 -17.94 -1.69
C PRO A 412 -5.85 -17.35 -2.70
N MET A 413 -5.47 -18.15 -3.70
CA MET A 413 -4.65 -17.73 -4.83
C MET A 413 -5.41 -16.75 -5.72
N HIS A 414 -4.69 -15.80 -6.31
CA HIS A 414 -5.29 -14.77 -7.15
C HIS A 414 -5.96 -15.34 -8.44
N ASN A 415 -5.32 -16.33 -9.07
CA ASN A 415 -5.82 -16.99 -10.27
C ASN A 415 -5.37 -18.46 -10.37
N TRP A 416 -6.12 -19.26 -11.13
CA TRP A 416 -5.80 -20.67 -11.36
C TRP A 416 -6.32 -21.20 -12.71
N PRO A 417 -5.61 -22.15 -13.36
CA PRO A 417 -4.19 -22.49 -13.15
C PRO A 417 -3.27 -21.30 -13.43
N PRO A 418 -2.07 -21.22 -12.84
CA PRO A 418 -1.12 -20.16 -13.18
C PRO A 418 -0.55 -20.36 -14.59
N PHE A 419 -0.25 -19.26 -15.27
CA PHE A 419 0.32 -19.25 -16.61
C PHE A 419 1.74 -19.82 -16.62
N THR A 420 2.04 -20.74 -17.55
CA THR A 420 3.38 -21.31 -17.78
C THR A 420 4.09 -20.68 -18.97
N LYS A 421 3.35 -20.03 -19.87
CA LYS A 421 3.85 -19.44 -21.11
C LYS A 421 3.44 -17.98 -21.20
N TYR A 422 4.33 -17.17 -21.78
CA TYR A 422 4.03 -15.78 -22.06
C TYR A 422 2.92 -15.66 -23.10
N ASN A 423 1.87 -14.91 -22.76
CA ASN A 423 0.79 -14.51 -23.65
C ASN A 423 0.91 -13.00 -23.93
N PRO A 424 1.24 -12.59 -25.17
CA PRO A 424 1.43 -11.19 -25.52
C PRO A 424 0.15 -10.35 -25.47
N GLU A 425 -1.04 -10.97 -25.45
CA GLU A 425 -2.31 -10.26 -25.29
C GLU A 425 -2.64 -9.94 -23.83
N ILE A 426 -2.04 -10.65 -22.87
CA ILE A 426 -2.27 -10.42 -21.43
C ILE A 426 -1.15 -9.56 -20.86
N GLY A 427 0.11 -9.89 -21.20
CA GLY A 427 1.27 -9.12 -20.81
C GLY A 427 2.00 -9.70 -19.61
N THR A 428 2.50 -8.81 -18.77
CA THR A 428 3.50 -9.09 -17.73
C THR A 428 3.08 -10.21 -16.79
N LEU A 429 1.79 -10.34 -16.48
CA LEU A 429 1.25 -11.39 -15.62
C LEU A 429 1.67 -12.80 -16.07
N THR A 430 1.71 -13.03 -17.38
CA THR A 430 2.05 -14.33 -17.96
C THR A 430 3.55 -14.55 -18.16
N SER A 431 4.36 -13.51 -17.92
CA SER A 431 5.83 -13.62 -17.85
C SER A 431 6.34 -13.89 -16.44
N VAL A 432 5.51 -13.65 -15.42
CA VAL A 432 5.85 -13.91 -14.03
C VAL A 432 5.88 -15.41 -13.77
N PRO A 433 6.91 -15.94 -13.06
CA PRO A 433 6.95 -17.35 -12.68
C PRO A 433 5.70 -17.80 -11.92
N GLN A 434 5.29 -19.05 -12.15
CA GLN A 434 4.14 -19.63 -11.45
C GLN A 434 4.30 -19.53 -9.93
N GLY A 435 3.22 -19.14 -9.25
CA GLY A 435 3.20 -18.95 -7.80
C GLY A 435 3.76 -17.61 -7.31
N ALA A 436 4.23 -16.73 -8.18
CA ALA A 436 4.77 -15.41 -7.80
C ALA A 436 3.82 -14.26 -8.19
N PHE A 437 3.89 -13.14 -7.45
CA PHE A 437 3.11 -11.91 -7.67
C PHE A 437 1.62 -12.16 -7.93
N THR A 438 1.06 -11.87 -9.11
CA THR A 438 -0.37 -12.10 -9.38
C THR A 438 -0.61 -13.35 -10.24
N ASN A 439 0.40 -14.20 -10.47
CA ASN A 439 0.30 -15.43 -11.26
C ASN A 439 0.30 -16.68 -10.34
N GLY A 440 -0.86 -17.04 -9.81
CA GLY A 440 -1.05 -18.21 -8.92
C GLY A 440 -0.49 -18.06 -7.52
N ASN A 441 -0.10 -16.85 -7.12
CA ASN A 441 0.29 -16.50 -5.75
C ASN A 441 -0.94 -16.25 -4.87
N VAL A 442 -0.78 -16.31 -3.55
CA VAL A 442 -1.74 -15.74 -2.61
C VAL A 442 -1.45 -14.26 -2.44
N TYR A 443 -1.97 -13.43 -3.36
CA TYR A 443 -1.84 -11.99 -3.26
C TYR A 443 -2.77 -11.49 -2.15
N CYS A 444 -2.21 -11.21 -0.96
CA CYS A 444 -2.98 -10.97 0.26
C CYS A 444 -3.99 -9.85 0.09
N HIS A 445 -3.65 -8.80 -0.67
CA HIS A 445 -4.58 -7.70 -0.97
C HIS A 445 -5.80 -8.16 -1.79
N ALA A 446 -5.63 -9.03 -2.81
CA ALA A 446 -6.77 -9.64 -3.51
C ALA A 446 -7.60 -10.53 -2.57
N ALA A 447 -6.92 -11.31 -1.73
CA ALA A 447 -7.57 -12.18 -0.76
C ALA A 447 -8.44 -11.39 0.23
N THR A 448 -8.01 -10.18 0.64
CA THR A 448 -8.84 -9.32 1.50
C THR A 448 -10.17 -8.92 0.87
N PHE A 449 -10.25 -8.81 -0.47
CA PHE A 449 -11.52 -8.57 -1.16
C PHE A 449 -12.43 -9.79 -1.11
N LYS A 450 -11.88 -11.01 -1.28
CA LYS A 450 -12.66 -12.25 -1.14
C LYS A 450 -13.16 -12.45 0.29
N ILE A 451 -12.34 -12.14 1.29
CA ILE A 451 -12.76 -12.13 2.70
C ILE A 451 -13.91 -11.13 2.91
N ALA A 452 -13.78 -9.92 2.37
CA ALA A 452 -14.83 -8.92 2.44
C ALA A 452 -16.14 -9.40 1.78
N ALA A 453 -16.03 -10.09 0.65
CA ALA A 453 -17.14 -10.64 -0.11
C ALA A 453 -17.82 -11.82 0.62
N ASP A 454 -17.06 -12.71 1.24
CA ASP A 454 -17.60 -13.82 2.03
C ASP A 454 -18.40 -13.32 3.23
N PHE A 455 -17.91 -12.29 3.93
CA PHE A 455 -18.66 -11.62 4.99
C PHE A 455 -19.95 -10.99 4.46
N GLU A 456 -19.91 -10.32 3.30
CA GLU A 456 -21.13 -9.77 2.68
C GLU A 456 -22.14 -10.86 2.29
N ALA A 457 -21.65 -12.05 1.91
CA ALA A 457 -22.47 -13.23 1.64
C ALA A 457 -22.97 -13.96 2.89
N GLY A 458 -22.56 -13.56 4.10
CA GLY A 458 -22.87 -14.29 5.34
C GLY A 458 -22.11 -15.61 5.51
N ARG A 459 -21.04 -15.83 4.76
CA ARG A 459 -20.15 -17.01 4.84
C ARG A 459 -19.10 -16.85 5.95
N ASN A 460 -19.54 -16.57 7.19
CA ASN A 460 -18.67 -16.11 8.28
C ASN A 460 -17.48 -17.07 8.54
N ASP A 461 -17.72 -18.38 8.61
CA ASP A 461 -16.66 -19.38 8.82
C ASP A 461 -15.59 -19.35 7.72
N LYS A 462 -16.03 -19.20 6.47
CA LYS A 462 -15.13 -19.15 5.30
C LYS A 462 -14.35 -17.85 5.23
N ALA A 463 -15.01 -16.75 5.56
CA ALA A 463 -14.38 -15.45 5.68
C ALA A 463 -13.30 -15.50 6.77
N PHE A 464 -13.62 -16.03 7.94
CA PHE A 464 -12.69 -16.13 9.07
C PHE A 464 -11.51 -17.07 8.78
N ASP A 465 -11.74 -18.23 8.17
CA ASP A 465 -10.66 -19.15 7.75
C ASP A 465 -9.69 -18.47 6.78
N SER A 466 -10.22 -17.87 5.71
CA SER A 466 -9.41 -17.12 4.73
C SER A 466 -8.67 -15.96 5.38
N PHE A 467 -9.32 -15.26 6.31
CA PHE A 467 -8.75 -14.14 7.03
C PHE A 467 -7.54 -14.58 7.85
N MET A 468 -7.68 -15.62 8.67
CA MET A 468 -6.58 -16.15 9.49
C MET A 468 -5.44 -16.71 8.63
N LYS A 469 -5.75 -17.34 7.49
CA LYS A 469 -4.74 -17.85 6.55
C LYS A 469 -3.84 -16.76 5.98
N ILE A 470 -4.34 -15.54 5.76
CA ILE A 470 -3.54 -14.45 5.16
C ILE A 470 -2.82 -13.54 6.17
N LEU A 471 -3.12 -13.64 7.47
CA LEU A 471 -2.43 -12.84 8.49
C LEU A 471 -0.98 -13.30 8.67
N PRO A 472 -0.03 -12.40 9.00
CA PRO A 472 1.37 -12.77 9.16
C PRO A 472 1.61 -13.75 10.32
N SER A 473 2.63 -14.60 10.16
CA SER A 473 3.09 -15.54 11.19
C SER A 473 4.52 -15.98 10.89
N GLU A 474 5.23 -16.49 11.89
CA GLU A 474 6.66 -16.84 11.81
C GLU A 474 7.00 -17.88 10.72
N ASP A 475 6.05 -18.72 10.34
CA ASP A 475 6.20 -19.70 9.26
C ASP A 475 6.08 -19.07 7.86
N LYS A 476 5.45 -17.90 7.75
CA LYS A 476 5.17 -17.20 6.48
C LYS A 476 6.05 -15.98 6.24
N SER A 477 6.22 -15.12 7.24
CA SER A 477 6.89 -13.80 7.17
C SER A 477 7.31 -13.31 8.57
N GLU A 478 7.79 -12.07 8.67
CA GLU A 478 7.79 -11.36 9.95
C GLU A 478 6.36 -11.41 10.56
N PRO A 479 6.17 -11.95 11.77
CA PRO A 479 4.84 -12.23 12.33
C PRO A 479 4.04 -10.98 12.71
N TYR A 480 4.65 -9.81 12.63
CA TYR A 480 4.08 -8.51 12.98
C TYR A 480 3.87 -7.60 11.77
N ALA A 481 4.21 -8.02 10.55
CA ALA A 481 4.06 -7.18 9.36
C ALA A 481 3.29 -7.94 8.29
N GLN A 482 2.15 -7.40 7.85
CA GLN A 482 1.39 -7.96 6.75
C GLN A 482 2.22 -7.94 5.46
N SER A 483 2.28 -9.09 4.80
CA SER A 483 2.92 -9.27 3.50
C SER A 483 2.01 -8.92 2.35
N ASN A 484 2.60 -8.50 1.22
CA ASN A 484 1.85 -8.24 0.01
C ASN A 484 1.30 -9.54 -0.62
N GLY A 485 2.06 -10.63 -0.53
CA GLY A 485 1.60 -11.95 -0.92
C GLY A 485 2.40 -13.09 -0.31
N TYR A 486 1.90 -14.30 -0.50
CA TYR A 486 2.59 -15.55 -0.17
C TYR A 486 2.73 -16.40 -1.42
N ILE A 487 3.93 -16.97 -1.65
CA ILE A 487 4.21 -17.79 -2.83
C ILE A 487 3.19 -18.93 -2.93
N GLY A 488 2.66 -19.09 -4.15
CA GLY A 488 1.68 -20.10 -4.46
C GLY A 488 2.25 -21.52 -4.47
N PRO A 489 1.40 -22.54 -4.41
CA PRO A 489 1.77 -23.96 -4.37
C PRO A 489 2.55 -24.44 -5.62
N THR A 490 2.43 -23.72 -6.74
CA THR A 490 3.15 -24.00 -8.00
C THR A 490 4.53 -23.36 -8.07
N ALA A 491 4.92 -22.55 -7.07
CA ALA A 491 6.25 -21.96 -7.03
C ALA A 491 7.34 -23.04 -6.93
N LEU A 492 8.47 -22.81 -7.61
CA LEU A 492 9.63 -23.70 -7.53
C LEU A 492 10.27 -23.69 -6.13
N ARG A 493 10.17 -22.56 -5.42
CA ARG A 493 10.64 -22.40 -4.04
C ARG A 493 9.61 -23.01 -3.08
N LYS A 494 10.01 -24.04 -2.33
CA LYS A 494 9.14 -24.78 -1.40
C LYS A 494 9.59 -24.73 0.08
N VAL A 495 10.55 -23.87 0.41
CA VAL A 495 11.13 -23.78 1.77
C VAL A 495 10.35 -22.81 2.69
N LYS A 496 10.58 -22.90 4.01
CA LYS A 496 10.03 -21.99 5.03
C LYS A 496 10.29 -20.51 4.68
N LEU A 497 9.37 -19.64 5.07
CA LEU A 497 9.21 -18.24 4.63
C LEU A 497 8.79 -18.12 3.16
N VAL A 498 7.50 -17.85 2.99
CA VAL A 498 6.80 -17.79 1.70
C VAL A 498 6.41 -16.37 1.29
N SER A 499 6.76 -15.34 2.06
CA SER A 499 6.34 -13.97 1.77
C SER A 499 7.04 -13.34 0.57
N ASP A 500 6.24 -12.69 -0.26
CA ASP A 500 6.64 -11.70 -1.25
C ASP A 500 6.37 -10.29 -0.67
N ASP A 501 7.42 -9.47 -0.57
CA ASP A 501 7.38 -8.05 -0.17
C ASP A 501 6.62 -7.75 1.15
N PRO A 502 7.22 -8.02 2.33
CA PRO A 502 6.63 -7.66 3.62
C PRO A 502 6.53 -6.12 3.78
N TRP A 503 5.65 -5.69 4.69
CA TRP A 503 5.40 -4.29 5.08
C TRP A 503 4.56 -3.43 4.13
N ARG A 504 4.78 -3.50 2.83
CA ARG A 504 4.25 -2.52 1.87
C ARG A 504 3.07 -3.07 1.09
N THR A 505 1.86 -2.98 1.64
CA THR A 505 0.68 -3.56 0.98
C THR A 505 -0.63 -2.92 1.39
N GLY A 506 -1.56 -2.79 0.43
CA GLY A 506 -2.93 -2.36 0.71
C GLY A 506 -3.72 -3.37 1.54
N ALA A 507 -3.22 -4.60 1.72
CA ALA A 507 -3.85 -5.60 2.57
C ALA A 507 -3.99 -5.15 4.03
N VAL A 508 -3.13 -4.26 4.53
CA VAL A 508 -3.23 -3.74 5.91
C VAL A 508 -4.53 -2.97 6.12
N ALA A 509 -4.81 -2.01 5.24
CA ALA A 509 -6.01 -1.18 5.31
C ALA A 509 -7.28 -2.04 5.17
N TRP A 510 -7.27 -2.97 4.23
CA TRP A 510 -8.38 -3.89 4.02
C TRP A 510 -8.58 -4.89 5.15
N ASN A 511 -7.50 -5.39 5.78
CA ASN A 511 -7.62 -6.24 6.96
C ASN A 511 -8.20 -5.48 8.15
N LEU A 512 -7.84 -4.21 8.34
CA LEU A 512 -8.47 -3.37 9.36
C LEU A 512 -9.97 -3.18 9.04
N LEU A 513 -10.35 -2.86 7.81
CA LEU A 513 -11.75 -2.75 7.41
C LEU A 513 -12.51 -4.08 7.57
N ASN A 514 -11.91 -5.22 7.21
CA ASN A 514 -12.51 -6.54 7.41
C ASN A 514 -12.66 -6.90 8.89
N CYS A 515 -11.70 -6.52 9.73
CA CYS A 515 -11.79 -6.74 11.17
C CYS A 515 -12.90 -5.89 11.79
N TYR A 516 -12.85 -4.57 11.60
CA TYR A 516 -13.77 -3.65 12.27
C TYR A 516 -15.17 -3.68 11.65
N ASP A 517 -15.30 -3.56 10.33
CA ASP A 517 -16.60 -3.36 9.70
C ASP A 517 -17.40 -4.65 9.56
N ARG A 518 -16.70 -5.80 9.48
CA ARG A 518 -17.30 -7.09 9.16
C ARG A 518 -17.21 -8.07 10.32
N LEU A 519 -16.01 -8.52 10.69
CA LEU A 519 -15.84 -9.50 11.77
C LEU A 519 -16.44 -8.99 13.09
N LEU A 520 -16.07 -7.78 13.51
CA LEU A 520 -16.64 -7.12 14.70
C LEU A 520 -17.99 -6.46 14.43
N GLY A 521 -18.30 -6.18 13.16
CA GLY A 521 -19.63 -5.79 12.71
C GLY A 521 -19.97 -4.31 12.89
N PHE A 522 -18.99 -3.41 12.94
CA PHE A 522 -19.26 -1.96 13.00
C PHE A 522 -19.71 -1.43 11.64
N LYS A 523 -21.01 -1.55 11.35
CA LYS A 523 -21.65 -1.05 10.13
C LYS A 523 -22.00 0.43 10.31
N ARG A 524 -21.13 1.30 9.79
CA ARG A 524 -21.23 2.75 9.94
C ARG A 524 -22.05 3.37 8.81
N ASP A 525 -22.87 4.34 9.17
CA ASP A 525 -23.61 5.20 8.28
C ASP A 525 -23.42 6.65 8.72
N VAL A 526 -23.66 7.60 7.82
CA VAL A 526 -23.53 9.03 8.13
C VAL A 526 -24.48 9.47 9.24
N ASN A 527 -25.55 8.71 9.49
CA ASN A 527 -26.53 8.98 10.55
C ASN A 527 -26.28 8.19 11.86
N GLY A 528 -25.27 7.33 11.92
CA GLY A 528 -24.98 6.53 13.11
C GLY A 528 -24.30 5.20 12.82
N VAL A 529 -24.29 4.31 13.81
CA VAL A 529 -23.64 3.00 13.69
C VAL A 529 -24.60 1.88 14.08
N LYS A 530 -24.57 0.81 13.30
CA LYS A 530 -25.21 -0.46 13.62
C LYS A 530 -24.12 -1.48 13.95
N ILE A 531 -24.36 -2.32 14.95
CA ILE A 531 -23.41 -3.35 15.39
C ILE A 531 -24.00 -4.72 15.02
N GLU A 532 -23.38 -5.39 14.06
CA GLU A 532 -23.79 -6.71 13.54
C GLU A 532 -22.57 -7.63 13.37
N PRO A 533 -22.06 -8.21 14.46
CA PRO A 533 -20.86 -9.04 14.41
C PRO A 533 -21.03 -10.25 13.51
N GLN A 534 -20.01 -10.54 12.70
CA GLN A 534 -19.97 -11.69 11.80
C GLN A 534 -18.87 -12.65 12.24
N ILE A 535 -19.02 -13.15 13.47
CA ILE A 535 -18.07 -14.08 14.09
C ILE A 535 -18.26 -15.51 13.55
N PRO A 536 -17.20 -16.34 13.55
CA PRO A 536 -17.32 -17.79 13.35
C PRO A 536 -18.12 -18.47 14.47
#